data_AF-A0A2E7A569-F1
#
_entry.id   AF-A0A2E7A569-F1
#
_cell.length_a   1.000
_cell.length_b   1.000
_cell.length_c   1.000
_cell.angle_alpha   90.00
_cell.angle_beta   90.00
_cell.angle_gamma   90.00
#
_symmetry.space_group_name_H-M   'P 1'
#
loop_
_entity.id
_entity.type
_entity.pdbx_description
1 polymer ?
#
loop_
_entity_poly.entity_id
_entity_poly.type
_entity_poly.pdbx_seq_one_letter_code
_entity_poly.pdbx_strand_id
1 'polypeptide(L)'
;MKWWILMTAPDLQAAADALAIGISIIDRATAHAASLEDVDEHQSFLYDLAHSASAIEISRSLLDYGAKGESESKIACVFIADALTDLHSKLFGREAAWGVQEGEIDAARDFISQFRAPEFVAELATIEAPLHLDEDFTMVSDTFRRFAEDKVAPRAEHIHRQDTDIPEEIIEGLAELGCFGLSVPEEYGGFATGSESDYMGMVIATEELSRASLGAGGSLITRPEILTRALERGGTEEQKQEWFPKIATGETMVAVAVTEPDYGSDVANLKVTATAVDNGWVINGVKTWCTFAGRANVLMLLARTDPDRSKTHRGLSLFIVPKPQAEGHSFEFSQSDGGTMEGRAIPTLGYRGMHSFEIAFDNWFVPAENLIGGEEGLGKGFYMQMAGFENGRLQTAARAVGVMQAAYEEALAYATDRVVFGSPVADYQLTKTKLGRMAAIIQGSRQYSYSVAQMMAKGEGSLEASMVKAYVCKAAEWVTREALQIHGGFGFAEEYTVSRLFVDARVLSIFEGADETLCLKLIARRLLAEQQ
;
A
#
# COMPACT_ATOMS: atom_id res chain seq x y z
N MET A 1 -21.44 42.52 12.26
CA MET A 1 -20.94 41.82 13.45
C MET A 1 -21.15 40.33 13.26
N LYS A 2 -20.17 39.62 12.70
CA LYS A 2 -20.14 38.16 12.70
C LYS A 2 -19.39 37.75 13.96
N TRP A 3 -20.09 37.13 14.90
CA TRP A 3 -19.50 36.51 16.06
C TRP A 3 -18.70 35.30 15.56
N TRP A 4 -17.37 35.43 15.51
CA TRP A 4 -16.51 34.26 15.46
C TRP A 4 -16.57 33.67 16.86
N ILE A 5 -17.47 32.70 17.07
CA ILE A 5 -17.32 31.78 18.19
C ILE A 5 -16.03 31.03 17.87
N LEU A 6 -14.93 31.42 18.52
CA LEU A 6 -13.80 30.54 18.70
C LEU A 6 -14.37 29.30 19.39
N MET A 7 -14.70 28.27 18.62
CA MET A 7 -14.98 26.97 19.19
C MET A 7 -13.70 26.59 19.95
N THR A 8 -13.88 26.31 21.25
CA THR A 8 -12.81 25.83 22.14
C THR A 8 -12.06 24.68 21.49
N ALA A 9 -10.76 24.53 21.83
CA ALA A 9 -9.95 23.40 21.38
C ALA A 9 -10.77 22.09 21.46
N PRO A 10 -10.76 21.25 20.40
CA PRO A 10 -11.56 20.04 20.35
C PRO A 10 -11.32 19.17 21.59
N ASP A 11 -12.42 18.67 22.16
CA ASP A 11 -12.35 17.80 23.33
C ASP A 11 -11.91 16.38 22.90
N LEU A 12 -10.59 16.13 22.96
CA LEU A 12 -10.03 14.80 22.70
C LEU A 12 -10.50 13.75 23.71
N GLN A 13 -10.93 14.16 24.91
CA GLN A 13 -11.55 13.23 25.85
C GLN A 13 -12.89 12.76 25.30
N ALA A 14 -13.72 13.67 24.78
CA ALA A 14 -14.96 13.30 24.11
C ALA A 14 -14.72 12.40 22.87
N ALA A 15 -13.62 12.62 22.14
CA ALA A 15 -13.21 11.74 21.04
C ALA A 15 -12.82 10.35 21.52
N ALA A 16 -12.04 10.24 22.59
CA ALA A 16 -11.67 8.97 23.20
C ALA A 16 -12.90 8.22 23.75
N ASP A 17 -13.82 8.93 24.42
CA ASP A 17 -15.06 8.36 24.95
C ASP A 17 -15.96 7.83 23.82
N ALA A 18 -16.10 8.60 22.74
CA ALA A 18 -16.85 8.18 21.56
C ALA A 18 -16.19 6.98 20.86
N LEU A 19 -14.86 6.98 20.74
CA LEU A 19 -14.11 5.88 20.15
C LEU A 19 -14.23 4.61 20.98
N ALA A 20 -14.25 4.70 22.32
CA ALA A 20 -14.44 3.56 23.22
C ALA A 20 -15.75 2.80 22.95
N ILE A 21 -16.81 3.50 22.50
CA ILE A 21 -18.08 2.87 22.08
C ILE A 21 -17.85 2.03 20.82
N GLY A 22 -17.18 2.60 19.81
CA GLY A 22 -16.83 1.88 18.58
C GLY A 22 -15.95 0.65 18.83
N ILE A 23 -14.93 0.79 19.68
CA ILE A 23 -14.08 -0.31 20.14
C ILE A 23 -14.92 -1.42 20.75
N SER A 24 -15.80 -1.07 21.70
CA SER A 24 -16.63 -2.05 22.39
C SER A 24 -17.57 -2.81 21.43
N ILE A 25 -18.07 -2.14 20.40
CA ILE A 25 -18.87 -2.75 19.33
C ILE A 25 -18.03 -3.74 18.51
N ILE A 26 -16.80 -3.36 18.11
CA ILE A 26 -15.90 -4.25 17.36
C ILE A 26 -15.55 -5.48 18.20
N ASP A 27 -15.27 -5.31 19.50
CA ASP A 27 -14.95 -6.42 20.40
C ASP A 27 -16.13 -7.39 20.51
N ARG A 28 -17.36 -6.89 20.70
CA ARG A 28 -18.57 -7.71 20.74
C ARG A 28 -18.83 -8.42 19.41
N ALA A 29 -18.69 -7.71 18.30
CA ALA A 29 -18.88 -8.29 16.97
C ALA A 29 -17.85 -9.38 16.68
N THR A 30 -16.60 -9.18 17.10
CA THR A 30 -15.53 -10.17 16.96
C THR A 30 -15.81 -11.40 17.83
N ALA A 31 -16.24 -11.21 19.08
CA ALA A 31 -16.64 -12.32 19.95
C ALA A 31 -17.86 -13.07 19.40
N HIS A 32 -18.84 -12.37 18.82
CA HIS A 32 -19.97 -12.98 18.15
C HIS A 32 -19.51 -13.81 16.94
N ALA A 33 -18.67 -13.24 16.09
CA ALA A 33 -18.10 -13.93 14.93
C ALA A 33 -17.33 -15.20 15.33
N ALA A 34 -16.58 -15.16 16.44
CA ALA A 34 -15.84 -16.31 16.96
C ALA A 34 -16.75 -17.43 17.49
N SER A 35 -18.01 -17.12 17.81
CA SER A 35 -19.01 -18.09 18.25
C SER A 35 -19.78 -18.77 17.11
N LEU A 36 -19.61 -18.31 15.87
CA LEU A 36 -20.30 -18.88 14.70
C LEU A 36 -19.71 -20.24 14.31
N GLU A 37 -20.57 -21.19 13.93
CA GLU A 37 -20.17 -22.56 13.60
C GLU A 37 -19.34 -22.62 12.30
N ASP A 38 -19.79 -21.92 11.25
CA ASP A 38 -19.03 -21.75 9.99
C ASP A 38 -18.93 -20.27 9.62
N VAL A 39 -17.83 -19.65 10.04
CA VAL A 39 -17.59 -18.22 9.77
C VAL A 39 -17.42 -17.90 8.28
N ASP A 40 -17.07 -18.88 7.43
CA ASP A 40 -16.95 -18.66 5.98
C ASP A 40 -18.32 -18.50 5.28
N GLU A 41 -19.44 -18.83 5.95
CA GLU A 41 -20.80 -18.52 5.46
C GLU A 41 -21.20 -17.05 5.71
N HIS A 42 -20.45 -16.32 6.56
CA HIS A 42 -20.77 -14.97 7.01
C HIS A 42 -19.88 -13.88 6.40
N GLN A 43 -19.45 -14.06 5.15
CA GLN A 43 -18.43 -13.21 4.50
C GLN A 43 -18.79 -11.73 4.47
N SER A 44 -20.05 -11.37 4.17
CA SER A 44 -20.46 -9.96 4.14
C SER A 44 -20.29 -9.28 5.50
N PHE A 45 -20.59 -9.99 6.60
CA PHE A 45 -20.37 -9.49 7.95
C PHE A 45 -18.88 -9.38 8.25
N LEU A 46 -18.09 -10.43 8.00
CA LEU A 46 -16.65 -10.42 8.29
C LEU A 46 -15.88 -9.35 7.50
N TYR A 47 -16.27 -9.13 6.24
CA TYR A 47 -15.67 -8.11 5.40
C TYR A 47 -15.91 -6.71 5.98
N ASP A 48 -17.15 -6.42 6.39
CA ASP A 48 -17.47 -5.13 7.02
C ASP A 48 -16.82 -4.99 8.40
N LEU A 49 -16.75 -6.08 9.19
CA LEU A 49 -16.07 -6.12 10.48
C LEU A 49 -14.59 -5.80 10.32
N ALA A 50 -13.90 -6.41 9.36
CA ALA A 50 -12.48 -6.15 9.08
C ALA A 50 -12.22 -4.68 8.71
N HIS A 51 -13.05 -4.10 7.85
CA HIS A 51 -12.95 -2.69 7.48
C HIS A 51 -13.22 -1.75 8.65
N SER A 52 -14.27 -2.03 9.43
CA SER A 52 -14.60 -1.21 10.59
C SER A 52 -13.54 -1.31 11.69
N ALA A 53 -13.02 -2.52 11.97
CA ALA A 53 -11.92 -2.70 12.91
C ALA A 53 -10.67 -1.92 12.47
N SER A 54 -10.34 -1.97 11.17
CA SER A 54 -9.21 -1.20 10.62
C SER A 54 -9.38 0.31 10.81
N ALA A 55 -10.58 0.85 10.57
CA ALA A 55 -10.87 2.27 10.78
C ALA A 55 -10.83 2.68 12.27
N ILE A 56 -11.28 1.80 13.17
CA ILE A 56 -11.20 2.00 14.62
C ILE A 56 -9.75 1.96 15.12
N GLU A 57 -8.90 1.08 14.59
CA GLU A 57 -7.48 1.07 14.97
C GLU A 57 -6.70 2.29 14.46
N ILE A 58 -6.98 2.77 13.24
CA ILE A 58 -6.45 4.07 12.79
C ILE A 58 -6.91 5.19 13.73
N SER A 59 -8.19 5.18 14.10
CA SER A 59 -8.78 6.16 15.03
C SER A 59 -8.08 6.17 16.39
N ARG A 60 -7.63 5.01 16.91
CA ARG A 60 -6.86 4.96 18.16
C ARG A 60 -5.54 5.70 18.04
N SER A 61 -4.78 5.44 16.97
CA SER A 61 -3.49 6.10 16.73
C SER A 61 -3.62 7.62 16.60
N LEU A 62 -4.78 8.09 16.12
CA LEU A 62 -5.05 9.51 15.98
C LEU A 62 -5.30 10.24 17.30
N LEU A 63 -5.58 9.55 18.40
CA LEU A 63 -5.66 10.21 19.71
C LEU A 63 -4.28 10.74 20.13
N ASP A 64 -3.21 9.95 19.91
CA ASP A 64 -1.84 10.35 20.19
C ASP A 64 -1.38 11.49 19.29
N TYR A 65 -1.75 11.46 18.01
CA TYR A 65 -1.52 12.56 17.08
C TYR A 65 -2.28 13.82 17.52
N GLY A 66 -3.57 13.67 17.83
CA GLY A 66 -4.45 14.76 18.24
C GLY A 66 -3.94 15.48 19.48
N ALA A 67 -3.31 14.77 20.41
CA ALA A 67 -2.75 15.35 21.63
C ALA A 67 -1.56 16.30 21.38
N LYS A 68 -1.00 16.34 20.17
CA LYS A 68 0.17 17.16 19.83
C LYS A 68 -0.17 18.62 19.49
N GLY A 69 -1.42 18.94 19.17
CA GLY A 69 -1.81 20.31 18.82
C GLY A 69 -3.27 20.50 18.44
N GLU A 70 -3.67 21.76 18.24
CA GLU A 70 -5.06 22.11 17.95
C GLU A 70 -5.51 21.57 16.59
N SER A 71 -4.70 21.74 15.54
CA SER A 71 -5.06 21.27 14.20
C SER A 71 -5.17 19.75 14.14
N GLU A 72 -4.25 19.08 14.81
CA GLU A 72 -4.17 17.64 14.95
C GLU A 72 -5.41 17.09 15.66
N SER A 73 -5.82 17.74 16.75
CA SER A 73 -7.04 17.37 17.47
C SER A 73 -8.31 17.53 16.61
N LYS A 74 -8.39 18.57 15.77
CA LYS A 74 -9.50 18.76 14.83
C LYS A 74 -9.55 17.62 13.80
N ILE A 75 -8.39 17.27 13.25
CA ILE A 75 -8.24 16.14 12.31
C ILE A 75 -8.67 14.83 12.96
N ALA A 76 -8.18 14.54 14.17
CA ALA A 76 -8.52 13.34 14.91
C ALA A 76 -10.04 13.26 15.14
N CYS A 77 -10.68 14.33 15.62
CA CYS A 77 -12.10 14.33 15.86
C CYS A 77 -12.93 14.10 14.58
N VAL A 78 -12.59 14.74 13.46
CA VAL A 78 -13.29 14.53 12.18
C VAL A 78 -13.14 13.08 11.71
N PHE A 79 -11.92 12.53 11.76
CA PHE A 79 -11.66 11.16 11.33
C PHE A 79 -12.45 10.15 12.19
N ILE A 80 -12.39 10.28 13.52
CA ILE A 80 -13.09 9.40 14.45
C ILE A 80 -14.61 9.47 14.21
N ALA A 81 -15.16 10.67 14.04
CA ALA A 81 -16.59 10.84 13.78
C ALA A 81 -17.03 10.22 12.45
N ASP A 82 -16.20 10.31 11.41
CA ASP A 82 -16.43 9.65 10.13
C ASP A 82 -16.35 8.12 10.24
N ALA A 83 -15.34 7.59 10.95
CA ALA A 83 -15.19 6.15 11.18
C ALA A 83 -16.40 5.57 11.95
N LEU A 84 -16.87 6.25 12.99
CA LEU A 84 -18.06 5.85 13.75
C LEU A 84 -19.35 5.95 12.93
N THR A 85 -19.44 6.93 12.02
CA THR A 85 -20.58 7.02 11.08
C THR A 85 -20.58 5.85 10.10
N ASP A 86 -19.42 5.51 9.54
CA ASP A 86 -19.28 4.37 8.64
C ASP A 86 -19.65 3.06 9.35
N LEU A 87 -19.18 2.88 10.60
CA LEU A 87 -19.61 1.77 11.46
C LEU A 87 -21.13 1.77 11.67
N HIS A 88 -21.73 2.89 12.08
CA HIS A 88 -23.19 3.01 12.22
C HIS A 88 -23.91 2.58 10.93
N SER A 89 -23.44 3.00 9.76
CA SER A 89 -24.08 2.67 8.48
C SER A 89 -24.09 1.18 8.15
N LYS A 90 -23.08 0.44 8.63
CA LYS A 90 -22.99 -1.03 8.47
C LYS A 90 -23.81 -1.78 9.51
N LEU A 91 -24.06 -1.17 10.67
CA LEU A 91 -24.85 -1.72 11.76
C LEU A 91 -26.35 -1.58 11.53
N PHE A 92 -26.81 -0.42 11.02
CA PHE A 92 -28.23 -0.08 10.96
C PHE A 92 -29.07 -1.14 10.22
N GLY A 93 -29.95 -1.84 10.96
CA GLY A 93 -30.78 -2.93 10.45
C GLY A 93 -30.07 -4.29 10.32
N ARG A 94 -28.83 -4.39 10.80
CA ARG A 94 -27.97 -5.59 10.79
C ARG A 94 -27.40 -5.91 12.18
N GLU A 95 -27.84 -5.24 13.24
CA GLU A 95 -27.28 -5.32 14.59
C GLU A 95 -27.26 -6.77 15.11
N ALA A 96 -28.32 -7.54 14.85
CA ALA A 96 -28.39 -8.96 15.19
C ALA A 96 -27.33 -9.81 14.48
N ALA A 97 -27.00 -9.50 13.22
CA ALA A 97 -25.95 -10.19 12.47
C ALA A 97 -24.53 -9.82 12.95
N TRP A 98 -24.40 -8.67 13.60
CA TRP A 98 -23.16 -8.22 14.25
C TRP A 98 -23.09 -8.64 15.73
N GLY A 99 -24.14 -9.26 16.28
CA GLY A 99 -24.18 -9.63 17.70
C GLY A 99 -24.17 -8.42 18.65
N VAL A 100 -24.70 -7.27 18.22
CA VAL A 100 -24.74 -6.03 19.03
C VAL A 100 -26.18 -5.56 19.26
N GLN A 101 -26.36 -4.63 20.21
CA GLN A 101 -27.68 -4.10 20.57
C GLN A 101 -28.12 -2.98 19.63
N GLU A 102 -29.42 -2.90 19.34
CA GLU A 102 -30.01 -1.78 18.60
C GLU A 102 -29.71 -0.45 19.29
N GLY A 103 -29.26 0.54 18.52
CA GLY A 103 -28.97 1.89 19.01
C GLY A 103 -27.70 2.01 19.87
N GLU A 104 -26.88 0.96 20.00
CA GLU A 104 -25.68 1.02 20.84
C GLU A 104 -24.68 2.13 20.42
N ILE A 105 -24.51 2.31 19.12
CA ILE A 105 -23.67 3.37 18.54
C ILE A 105 -24.25 4.78 18.76
N ASP A 106 -25.54 4.91 19.13
CA ASP A 106 -26.18 6.21 19.36
C ASP A 106 -25.61 6.94 20.57
N ALA A 107 -24.90 6.25 21.47
CA ALA A 107 -24.16 6.89 22.55
C ALA A 107 -23.05 7.82 22.02
N ALA A 108 -22.56 7.63 20.79
CA ALA A 108 -21.61 8.52 20.12
C ALA A 108 -22.30 9.61 19.26
N ARG A 109 -23.64 9.68 19.23
CA ARG A 109 -24.41 10.54 18.31
C ARG A 109 -24.04 12.01 18.42
N ASP A 110 -23.90 12.54 19.64
CA ASP A 110 -23.61 13.95 19.85
C ASP A 110 -22.20 14.31 19.35
N PHE A 111 -21.21 13.46 19.63
CA PHE A 111 -19.86 13.59 19.09
C PHE A 111 -19.86 13.56 17.55
N ILE A 112 -20.52 12.55 16.96
CA ILE A 112 -20.63 12.43 15.50
C ILE A 112 -21.28 13.67 14.89
N SER A 113 -22.40 14.14 15.48
CA SER A 113 -23.14 15.31 15.01
C SER A 113 -22.27 16.57 15.02
N GLN A 114 -21.51 16.78 16.10
CA GLN A 114 -20.63 17.92 16.26
C GLN A 114 -19.49 17.90 15.24
N PHE A 115 -18.73 16.80 15.15
CA PHE A 115 -17.50 16.75 14.38
C PHE A 115 -17.68 16.37 12.91
N ARG A 116 -18.92 16.06 12.49
CA ARG A 116 -19.33 16.01 11.08
C ARG A 116 -20.13 17.23 10.63
N ALA A 117 -20.32 18.22 11.49
CA ALA A 117 -20.96 19.47 11.10
C ALA A 117 -20.21 20.09 9.91
N PRO A 118 -20.89 20.46 8.81
CA PRO A 118 -20.23 20.97 7.60
C PRO A 118 -19.32 22.17 7.88
N GLU A 119 -19.69 23.03 8.83
CA GLU A 119 -18.90 24.18 9.26
C GLU A 119 -17.57 23.75 9.89
N PHE A 120 -17.58 22.73 10.76
CA PHE A 120 -16.38 22.21 11.42
C PHE A 120 -15.46 21.52 10.41
N VAL A 121 -16.01 20.61 9.60
CA VAL A 121 -15.22 19.90 8.58
C VAL A 121 -14.63 20.87 7.55
N ALA A 122 -15.36 21.93 7.20
CA ALA A 122 -14.87 22.95 6.28
C ALA A 122 -13.65 23.72 6.80
N GLU A 123 -13.40 23.78 8.12
CA GLU A 123 -12.18 24.38 8.67
C GLU A 123 -10.93 23.58 8.31
N LEU A 124 -11.08 22.28 8.04
CA LEU A 124 -9.96 21.41 7.69
C LEU A 124 -9.50 21.58 6.23
N ALA A 125 -10.25 22.31 5.40
CA ALA A 125 -10.00 22.41 3.95
C ALA A 125 -8.62 22.98 3.59
N THR A 126 -8.01 23.75 4.49
CA THR A 126 -6.67 24.33 4.33
C THR A 126 -5.90 24.28 5.65
N ILE A 127 -6.22 23.31 6.51
CA ILE A 127 -5.59 23.21 7.83
C ILE A 127 -4.14 22.80 7.68
N GLU A 128 -3.28 23.39 8.50
CA GLU A 128 -1.92 22.89 8.65
C GLU A 128 -1.98 21.57 9.43
N ALA A 129 -1.35 20.53 8.90
CA ALA A 129 -1.31 19.22 9.52
C ALA A 129 0.15 18.79 9.72
N PRO A 130 0.80 19.25 10.81
CA PRO A 130 2.19 18.94 11.09
C PRO A 130 2.40 17.42 11.15
N LEU A 131 3.47 16.93 10.54
CA LEU A 131 3.75 15.49 10.52
C LEU A 131 4.41 14.98 11.81
N HIS A 132 5.03 15.88 12.60
CA HIS A 132 5.80 15.57 13.80
C HIS A 132 6.89 14.51 13.56
N LEU A 133 7.60 14.64 12.43
CA LEU A 133 8.76 13.82 12.10
C LEU A 133 10.00 14.36 12.85
N ASP A 134 10.90 13.45 13.21
CA ASP A 134 12.23 13.82 13.67
C ASP A 134 13.04 14.50 12.55
N GLU A 135 14.13 15.19 12.89
CA GLU A 135 14.94 15.97 11.94
C GLU A 135 15.46 15.10 10.78
N ASP A 136 15.93 13.88 11.08
CA ASP A 136 16.44 12.94 10.08
C ASP A 136 15.33 12.53 9.09
N PHE A 137 14.12 12.25 9.57
CA PHE A 137 12.98 11.89 8.72
C PHE A 137 12.41 13.07 7.94
N THR A 138 12.51 14.28 8.50
CA THR A 138 12.21 15.51 7.77
C THR A 138 13.18 15.69 6.60
N MET A 139 14.48 15.42 6.81
CA MET A 139 15.47 15.46 5.75
C MET A 139 15.21 14.42 4.66
N VAL A 140 14.78 13.21 5.02
CA VAL A 140 14.35 12.17 4.07
C VAL A 140 13.16 12.67 3.25
N SER A 141 12.09 13.15 3.91
CA SER A 141 10.89 13.69 3.24
C SER A 141 11.27 14.80 2.25
N ASP A 142 12.02 15.81 2.69
CA ASP A 142 12.42 16.93 1.85
C ASP A 142 13.27 16.52 0.66
N THR A 143 14.15 15.53 0.83
CA THR A 143 15.02 15.02 -0.24
C THR A 143 14.22 14.33 -1.32
N PHE A 144 13.34 13.40 -0.94
CA PHE A 144 12.52 12.66 -1.90
C PHE A 144 11.43 13.54 -2.50
N ARG A 145 10.88 14.50 -1.76
CA ARG A 145 9.95 15.49 -2.29
C ARG A 145 10.56 16.31 -3.42
N ARG A 146 11.75 16.88 -3.21
CA ARG A 146 12.46 17.65 -4.25
C ARG A 146 12.72 16.79 -5.47
N PHE A 147 13.20 15.56 -5.29
CA PHE A 147 13.42 14.65 -6.41
C PHE A 147 12.12 14.32 -7.15
N ALA A 148 11.04 14.04 -6.42
CA ALA A 148 9.73 13.78 -6.98
C ALA A 148 9.22 14.95 -7.82
N GLU A 149 9.36 16.19 -7.34
CA GLU A 149 8.95 17.41 -8.02
C GLU A 149 9.82 17.75 -9.25
N ASP A 150 11.15 17.60 -9.14
CA ASP A 150 12.08 18.01 -10.20
C ASP A 150 12.26 16.94 -11.29
N LYS A 151 12.23 15.65 -10.89
CA LYS A 151 12.58 14.52 -11.75
C LYS A 151 11.38 13.67 -12.12
N VAL A 152 10.47 13.36 -11.20
CA VAL A 152 9.38 12.40 -11.50
C VAL A 152 8.15 13.10 -12.10
N ALA A 153 7.60 14.10 -11.41
CA ALA A 153 6.34 14.75 -11.77
C ALA A 153 6.32 15.30 -13.22
N PRO A 154 7.40 15.92 -13.75
CA PRO A 154 7.38 16.45 -15.11
C PRO A 154 7.29 15.39 -16.21
N ARG A 155 7.60 14.11 -15.92
CA ARG A 155 7.50 13.00 -16.89
C ARG A 155 6.26 12.12 -16.69
N ALA A 156 5.63 12.19 -15.52
CA ALA A 156 4.60 11.24 -15.12
C ALA A 156 3.38 11.22 -16.07
N GLU A 157 2.94 12.37 -16.58
CA GLU A 157 1.86 12.44 -17.59
C GLU A 157 2.27 11.89 -18.95
N HIS A 158 3.52 12.12 -19.38
CA HIS A 158 4.01 11.55 -20.63
C HIS A 158 4.04 10.03 -20.56
N ILE A 159 4.60 9.48 -19.46
CA ILE A 159 4.63 8.04 -19.19
C ILE A 159 3.22 7.46 -19.25
N HIS A 160 2.25 8.09 -18.58
CA HIS A 160 0.87 7.62 -18.56
C HIS A 160 0.23 7.65 -19.95
N ARG A 161 0.27 8.78 -20.63
CA ARG A 161 -0.49 9.00 -21.88
C ARG A 161 0.13 8.33 -23.10
N GLN A 162 1.46 8.25 -23.14
CA GLN A 162 2.19 7.62 -24.23
C GLN A 162 2.55 6.15 -23.94
N ASP A 163 2.23 5.66 -22.73
CA ASP A 163 2.53 4.30 -22.27
C ASP A 163 3.99 3.91 -22.52
N THR A 164 4.92 4.81 -22.17
CA THR A 164 6.36 4.60 -22.30
C THR A 164 6.93 3.96 -21.03
N ASP A 165 8.13 3.39 -21.13
CA ASP A 165 8.92 3.02 -19.96
C ASP A 165 9.26 4.24 -19.07
N ILE A 166 9.67 3.97 -17.83
CA ILE A 166 10.31 4.97 -16.95
C ILE A 166 11.65 5.40 -17.57
N PRO A 167 11.88 6.73 -17.75
CA PRO A 167 13.14 7.27 -18.21
C PRO A 167 14.32 6.90 -17.30
N GLU A 168 15.49 6.64 -17.90
CA GLU A 168 16.70 6.27 -17.16
C GLU A 168 17.12 7.33 -16.13
N GLU A 169 16.93 8.61 -16.44
CA GLU A 169 17.25 9.71 -15.51
C GLU A 169 16.50 9.64 -14.17
N ILE A 170 15.34 8.97 -14.12
CA ILE A 170 14.62 8.72 -12.86
C ILE A 170 15.28 7.55 -12.13
N ILE A 171 15.58 6.45 -12.83
CA ILE A 171 16.17 5.24 -12.23
C ILE A 171 17.58 5.53 -11.71
N GLU A 172 18.44 6.11 -12.54
CA GLU A 172 19.80 6.55 -12.17
C GLU A 172 19.76 7.55 -11.02
N GLY A 173 18.87 8.54 -11.09
CA GLY A 173 18.74 9.54 -10.03
C GLY A 173 18.31 8.95 -8.68
N LEU A 174 17.41 7.95 -8.69
CA LEU A 174 17.02 7.21 -7.47
C LEU A 174 18.17 6.34 -6.94
N ALA A 175 18.95 5.72 -7.83
CA ALA A 175 20.14 4.96 -7.45
C ALA A 175 21.22 5.87 -6.82
N GLU A 176 21.48 7.05 -7.41
CA GLU A 176 22.43 8.04 -6.89
C GLU A 176 22.03 8.58 -5.51
N LEU A 177 20.73 8.72 -5.25
CA LEU A 177 20.19 9.07 -3.93
C LEU A 177 20.27 7.91 -2.91
N GLY A 178 20.66 6.71 -3.34
CA GLY A 178 20.71 5.52 -2.48
C GLY A 178 19.34 4.91 -2.20
N CYS A 179 18.32 5.24 -2.99
CA CYS A 179 16.93 4.90 -2.68
C CYS A 179 16.68 3.38 -2.64
N PHE A 180 17.33 2.61 -3.53
CA PHE A 180 17.20 1.14 -3.56
C PHE A 180 17.92 0.45 -2.39
N GLY A 181 18.79 1.17 -1.67
CA GLY A 181 19.49 0.69 -0.48
C GLY A 181 18.77 0.96 0.83
N LEU A 182 17.63 1.67 0.84
CA LEU A 182 16.93 2.08 2.07
C LEU A 182 16.56 0.90 2.98
N SER A 183 16.19 -0.25 2.39
CA SER A 183 15.84 -1.46 3.13
C SER A 183 16.99 -2.45 3.29
N VAL A 184 18.13 -2.20 2.65
CA VAL A 184 19.29 -3.11 2.67
C VAL A 184 20.12 -2.81 3.92
N PRO A 185 20.61 -3.82 4.67
CA PRO A 185 21.40 -3.55 5.87
C PRO A 185 22.71 -2.81 5.56
N GLU A 186 23.13 -1.91 6.43
CA GLU A 186 24.34 -1.08 6.26
C GLU A 186 25.60 -1.90 6.03
N GLU A 187 25.73 -3.07 6.67
CA GLU A 187 26.88 -3.96 6.50
C GLU A 187 27.06 -4.49 5.06
N TYR A 188 26.00 -4.41 4.24
CA TYR A 188 25.98 -4.76 2.83
C TYR A 188 25.92 -3.54 1.89
N GLY A 189 26.15 -2.33 2.41
CA GLY A 189 26.17 -1.10 1.63
C GLY A 189 24.79 -0.43 1.44
N GLY A 190 23.79 -0.80 2.25
CA GLY A 190 22.51 -0.08 2.33
C GLY A 190 22.46 0.94 3.46
N PHE A 191 21.24 1.30 3.89
CA PHE A 191 20.99 2.30 4.94
C PHE A 191 20.15 1.76 6.12
N ALA A 192 19.72 0.50 6.09
CA ALA A 192 18.97 -0.08 7.19
C ALA A 192 19.92 -0.42 8.35
N THR A 193 19.69 0.22 9.50
CA THR A 193 20.58 0.18 10.68
C THR A 193 20.26 -0.97 11.64
N GLY A 194 19.15 -1.68 11.44
CA GLY A 194 18.54 -2.60 12.39
C GLY A 194 17.76 -1.89 13.51
N SER A 195 17.44 -0.59 13.36
CA SER A 195 16.78 0.21 14.40
C SER A 195 15.25 0.11 14.32
N GLU A 196 14.57 0.62 15.36
CA GLU A 196 13.10 0.78 15.39
C GLU A 196 12.55 1.75 14.31
N SER A 197 13.44 2.30 13.47
CA SER A 197 13.15 3.38 12.53
C SER A 197 13.41 3.00 11.06
N ASP A 198 13.96 1.79 10.81
CA ASP A 198 14.37 1.33 9.48
C ASP A 198 13.24 1.33 8.43
N TYR A 199 11.99 1.13 8.87
CA TYR A 199 10.82 1.16 7.99
C TYR A 199 10.35 2.59 7.69
N MET A 200 10.60 3.54 8.60
CA MET A 200 10.07 4.89 8.52
C MET A 200 10.65 5.66 7.32
N GLY A 201 11.97 5.57 7.11
CA GLY A 201 12.62 6.23 5.99
C GLY A 201 12.07 5.76 4.63
N MET A 202 11.84 4.44 4.50
CA MET A 202 11.28 3.85 3.29
C MET A 202 9.81 4.24 3.07
N VAL A 203 8.99 4.26 4.12
CA VAL A 203 7.58 4.69 4.06
C VAL A 203 7.49 6.15 3.61
N ILE A 204 8.29 7.05 4.19
CA ILE A 204 8.31 8.47 3.84
C ILE A 204 8.79 8.67 2.40
N ALA A 205 9.89 8.02 2.00
CA ALA A 205 10.39 8.09 0.63
C ALA A 205 9.34 7.63 -0.39
N THR A 206 8.68 6.51 -0.09
CA THR A 206 7.61 5.95 -0.94
C THR A 206 6.42 6.89 -1.05
N GLU A 207 6.01 7.52 0.05
CA GLU A 207 4.94 8.50 0.05
C GLU A 207 5.26 9.70 -0.86
N GLU A 208 6.41 10.35 -0.65
CA GLU A 208 6.81 11.55 -1.41
C GLU A 208 6.98 11.25 -2.90
N LEU A 209 7.54 10.09 -3.25
CA LEU A 209 7.69 9.69 -4.65
C LEU A 209 6.33 9.34 -5.30
N SER A 210 5.41 8.72 -4.54
CA SER A 210 4.08 8.38 -5.03
C SER A 210 3.18 9.60 -5.25
N ARG A 211 3.47 10.71 -4.54
CA ARG A 211 2.85 12.01 -4.79
C ARG A 211 3.12 12.50 -6.23
N ALA A 212 4.30 12.22 -6.78
CA ALA A 212 4.61 12.54 -8.18
C ALA A 212 4.11 11.48 -9.17
N SER A 213 4.32 10.20 -8.88
CA SER A 213 3.84 9.09 -9.71
C SER A 213 3.78 7.79 -8.90
N LEU A 214 2.61 7.13 -8.89
CA LEU A 214 2.47 5.81 -8.27
C LEU A 214 3.45 4.79 -8.87
N GLY A 215 3.54 4.74 -10.20
CA GLY A 215 4.38 3.79 -10.93
C GLY A 215 5.85 4.19 -11.00
N ALA A 216 6.14 5.39 -11.51
CA ALA A 216 7.51 5.85 -11.76
C ALA A 216 8.25 6.34 -10.51
N GLY A 217 7.55 6.48 -9.39
CA GLY A 217 8.10 6.86 -8.09
C GLY A 217 8.02 5.71 -7.09
N GLY A 218 7.00 5.74 -6.22
CA GLY A 218 6.96 4.87 -5.04
C GLY A 218 6.92 3.38 -5.35
N SER A 219 6.23 2.94 -6.42
CA SER A 219 6.27 1.52 -6.76
C SER A 219 7.60 1.04 -7.34
N LEU A 220 8.42 1.90 -7.94
CA LEU A 220 9.73 1.50 -8.48
C LEU A 220 10.68 1.10 -7.33
N ILE A 221 10.70 1.88 -6.25
CA ILE A 221 11.62 1.70 -5.13
C ILE A 221 11.21 0.56 -4.18
N THR A 222 9.93 0.18 -4.19
CA THR A 222 9.39 -0.87 -3.31
C THR A 222 9.58 -2.29 -3.85
N ARG A 223 10.02 -2.48 -5.11
CA ARG A 223 10.27 -3.84 -5.65
C ARG A 223 11.54 -4.46 -5.09
N PRO A 224 12.69 -3.77 -5.10
CA PRO A 224 13.94 -4.29 -4.54
C PRO A 224 13.78 -4.70 -3.06
N GLU A 225 13.02 -3.92 -2.29
CA GLU A 225 12.73 -4.20 -0.88
C GLU A 225 12.06 -5.56 -0.65
N ILE A 226 11.17 -6.02 -1.52
CA ILE A 226 10.49 -7.33 -1.36
C ILE A 226 11.51 -8.47 -1.43
N LEU A 227 12.48 -8.39 -2.35
CA LEU A 227 13.54 -9.39 -2.44
C LEU A 227 14.49 -9.28 -1.24
N THR A 228 14.82 -8.06 -0.81
CA THR A 228 15.66 -7.83 0.36
C THR A 228 15.10 -8.54 1.60
N ARG A 229 13.81 -8.35 1.89
CA ARG A 229 13.17 -9.00 3.05
C ARG A 229 13.12 -10.53 2.94
N ALA A 230 12.95 -11.08 1.74
CA ALA A 230 12.98 -12.53 1.56
C ALA A 230 14.39 -13.12 1.80
N LEU A 231 15.44 -12.42 1.36
CA LEU A 231 16.84 -12.78 1.61
C LEU A 231 17.22 -12.63 3.09
N GLU A 232 16.75 -11.59 3.79
CA GLU A 232 16.92 -11.49 5.24
C GLU A 232 16.26 -12.65 5.98
N ARG A 233 15.05 -13.03 5.54
CA ARG A 233 14.26 -14.09 6.19
C ARG A 233 14.86 -15.48 6.01
N GLY A 234 15.51 -15.76 4.89
CA GLY A 234 15.92 -17.14 4.58
C GLY A 234 16.99 -17.31 3.52
N GLY A 235 17.64 -16.24 3.05
CA GLY A 235 18.83 -16.33 2.20
C GLY A 235 20.06 -16.79 2.99
N THR A 236 20.98 -17.46 2.31
CA THR A 236 22.30 -17.78 2.88
C THR A 236 23.17 -16.54 2.98
N GLU A 237 24.22 -16.56 3.79
CA GLU A 237 25.15 -15.43 3.89
C GLU A 237 25.84 -15.14 2.55
N GLU A 238 26.17 -16.17 1.76
CA GLU A 238 26.74 -16.00 0.42
C GLU A 238 25.75 -15.29 -0.52
N GLN A 239 24.46 -15.61 -0.44
CA GLN A 239 23.43 -14.92 -1.21
C GLN A 239 23.28 -13.46 -0.77
N LYS A 240 23.33 -13.18 0.53
CA LYS A 240 23.26 -11.81 1.05
C LYS A 240 24.45 -10.97 0.56
N GLN A 241 25.67 -11.51 0.66
CA GLN A 241 26.89 -10.86 0.19
C GLN A 241 26.88 -10.61 -1.33
N GLU A 242 26.30 -11.53 -2.11
CA GLU A 242 26.20 -11.39 -3.57
C GLU A 242 25.13 -10.37 -4.00
N TRP A 243 23.93 -10.44 -3.40
CA TRP A 243 22.76 -9.74 -3.92
C TRP A 243 22.53 -8.38 -3.27
N PHE A 244 22.74 -8.22 -1.96
CA PHE A 244 22.41 -6.97 -1.27
C PHE A 244 23.19 -5.75 -1.79
N PRO A 245 24.51 -5.79 -2.04
CA PRO A 245 25.22 -4.63 -2.58
C PRO A 245 24.70 -4.22 -3.97
N LYS A 246 24.33 -5.20 -4.81
CA LYS A 246 23.79 -4.95 -6.16
C LYS A 246 22.38 -4.37 -6.11
N ILE A 247 21.57 -4.83 -5.17
CA ILE A 247 20.23 -4.28 -4.91
C ILE A 247 20.37 -2.83 -4.42
N ALA A 248 21.24 -2.57 -3.43
CA ALA A 248 21.40 -1.26 -2.83
C ALA A 248 21.85 -0.18 -3.83
N THR A 249 22.71 -0.56 -4.77
CA THR A 249 23.22 0.34 -5.83
C THR A 249 22.30 0.47 -7.05
N GLY A 250 21.24 -0.34 -7.14
CA GLY A 250 20.39 -0.39 -8.34
C GLY A 250 21.00 -1.16 -9.52
N GLU A 251 22.19 -1.77 -9.37
CA GLU A 251 22.74 -2.70 -10.37
C GLU A 251 21.77 -3.86 -10.61
N THR A 252 21.15 -4.37 -9.54
CA THR A 252 20.07 -5.36 -9.62
C THR A 252 18.70 -4.68 -9.49
N MET A 253 17.97 -4.71 -10.58
CA MET A 253 16.57 -4.27 -10.67
C MET A 253 15.65 -5.48 -10.63
N VAL A 254 14.66 -5.44 -9.72
CA VAL A 254 13.86 -6.61 -9.36
C VAL A 254 12.43 -6.51 -9.87
N ALA A 255 11.95 -7.58 -10.49
CA ALA A 255 10.52 -7.83 -10.70
C ALA A 255 10.07 -9.03 -9.87
N VAL A 256 8.83 -9.00 -9.37
CA VAL A 256 8.25 -10.07 -8.55
C VAL A 256 7.34 -10.94 -9.41
N ALA A 257 7.61 -12.24 -9.46
CA ALA A 257 6.95 -13.21 -10.33
C ALA A 257 6.29 -14.34 -9.50
N VAL A 258 5.10 -14.04 -8.97
CA VAL A 258 4.35 -14.95 -8.10
C VAL A 258 3.06 -15.41 -8.76
N THR A 259 2.24 -14.45 -9.20
CA THR A 259 0.90 -14.68 -9.75
C THR A 259 0.94 -15.46 -11.06
N GLU A 260 -0.05 -16.33 -11.24
CA GLU A 260 -0.30 -17.10 -12.46
C GLU A 260 -1.72 -16.81 -12.97
N PRO A 261 -2.04 -17.10 -14.25
CA PRO A 261 -3.37 -16.81 -14.81
C PRO A 261 -4.55 -17.32 -13.96
N ASP A 262 -4.40 -18.51 -13.35
CA ASP A 262 -5.42 -19.12 -12.50
C ASP A 262 -5.18 -18.91 -10.99
N TYR A 263 -4.04 -18.32 -10.59
CA TYR A 263 -3.59 -18.26 -9.19
C TYR A 263 -3.10 -16.85 -8.81
N GLY A 264 -4.05 -16.01 -8.37
CA GLY A 264 -3.79 -14.72 -7.73
C GLY A 264 -3.85 -14.83 -6.21
N SER A 265 -5.05 -14.76 -5.64
CA SER A 265 -5.26 -14.88 -4.19
C SER A 265 -4.90 -16.26 -3.63
N ASP A 266 -5.05 -17.32 -4.43
CA ASP A 266 -4.73 -18.71 -4.06
C ASP A 266 -3.28 -19.09 -4.43
N VAL A 267 -2.31 -18.29 -3.98
CA VAL A 267 -0.88 -18.45 -4.29
C VAL A 267 -0.35 -19.84 -3.93
N ALA A 268 -0.85 -20.44 -2.84
CA ALA A 268 -0.39 -21.74 -2.35
C ALA A 268 -0.59 -22.89 -3.38
N ASN A 269 -1.51 -22.71 -4.33
CA ASN A 269 -1.88 -23.72 -5.32
C ASN A 269 -1.29 -23.52 -6.71
N LEU A 270 -0.36 -22.56 -6.85
CA LEU A 270 0.33 -22.25 -8.11
C LEU A 270 0.97 -23.47 -8.77
N LYS A 271 1.14 -23.43 -10.09
CA LYS A 271 1.51 -24.56 -10.96
C LYS A 271 2.86 -24.42 -11.65
N VAL A 272 3.40 -23.22 -11.85
CA VAL A 272 4.73 -23.04 -12.47
C VAL A 272 5.74 -23.91 -11.74
N THR A 273 6.42 -24.78 -12.48
CA THR A 273 7.32 -25.79 -11.92
C THR A 273 8.76 -25.33 -11.98
N ALA A 274 9.54 -25.70 -10.98
CA ALA A 274 11.00 -25.73 -11.03
C ALA A 274 11.44 -27.19 -10.83
N THR A 275 11.90 -27.85 -11.89
CA THR A 275 12.33 -29.25 -11.85
C THR A 275 13.84 -29.31 -11.66
N ALA A 276 14.30 -30.07 -10.67
CA ALA A 276 15.73 -30.24 -10.41
C ALA A 276 16.42 -30.92 -11.60
N VAL A 277 17.58 -30.39 -11.98
CA VAL A 277 18.52 -30.93 -12.97
C VAL A 277 19.94 -30.86 -12.42
N ASP A 278 20.91 -31.37 -13.17
CA ASP A 278 22.31 -31.23 -12.79
C ASP A 278 22.68 -29.76 -12.61
N ASN A 279 23.20 -29.41 -11.43
CA ASN A 279 23.65 -28.06 -11.04
C ASN A 279 22.56 -26.97 -11.02
N GLY A 280 21.27 -27.32 -11.01
CA GLY A 280 20.23 -26.29 -10.94
C GLY A 280 18.81 -26.79 -11.15
N TRP A 281 18.01 -25.92 -11.76
CA TRP A 281 16.58 -26.07 -11.92
C TRP A 281 16.16 -25.65 -13.32
N VAL A 282 15.14 -26.31 -13.86
CA VAL A 282 14.48 -25.93 -15.10
C VAL A 282 13.07 -25.45 -14.78
N ILE A 283 12.78 -24.19 -15.13
CA ILE A 283 11.49 -23.55 -14.89
C ILE A 283 10.60 -23.71 -16.13
N ASN A 284 9.35 -24.09 -15.90
CA ASN A 284 8.32 -24.20 -16.93
C ASN A 284 6.98 -23.63 -16.45
N GLY A 285 6.31 -22.89 -17.34
CA GLY A 285 4.95 -22.39 -17.13
C GLY A 285 4.82 -20.89 -17.38
N VAL A 286 3.71 -20.30 -16.92
CA VAL A 286 3.38 -18.90 -17.18
C VAL A 286 3.12 -18.16 -15.87
N LYS A 287 3.85 -17.06 -15.67
CA LYS A 287 3.55 -16.05 -14.66
C LYS A 287 2.82 -14.87 -15.32
N THR A 288 2.03 -14.14 -14.55
CA THR A 288 1.30 -12.97 -15.06
C THR A 288 1.28 -11.86 -14.03
N TRP A 289 0.92 -10.64 -14.45
CA TRP A 289 0.99 -9.43 -13.63
C TRP A 289 2.39 -9.14 -13.04
N CYS A 290 3.45 -9.59 -13.73
CA CYS A 290 4.84 -9.39 -13.32
C CYS A 290 5.27 -7.95 -13.62
N THR A 291 5.03 -7.06 -12.66
CA THR A 291 5.35 -5.63 -12.81
C THR A 291 6.85 -5.43 -12.94
N PHE A 292 7.26 -4.55 -13.86
CA PHE A 292 8.65 -4.18 -14.13
C PHE A 292 9.51 -5.28 -14.78
N ALA A 293 8.91 -6.37 -15.23
CA ALA A 293 9.67 -7.51 -15.74
C ALA A 293 10.47 -7.23 -17.01
N GLY A 294 10.11 -6.26 -17.85
CA GLY A 294 10.94 -5.86 -19.01
C GLY A 294 12.31 -5.35 -18.54
N ARG A 295 12.28 -4.28 -17.76
CA ARG A 295 13.46 -3.52 -17.30
C ARG A 295 14.19 -4.13 -16.10
N ALA A 296 13.59 -5.05 -15.35
CA ALA A 296 14.28 -5.81 -14.30
C ALA A 296 15.34 -6.75 -14.89
N ASN A 297 16.47 -6.94 -14.23
CA ASN A 297 17.46 -7.98 -14.58
C ASN A 297 17.41 -9.20 -13.65
N VAL A 298 16.52 -9.17 -12.65
CA VAL A 298 16.20 -10.30 -11.77
C VAL A 298 14.70 -10.46 -11.64
N LEU A 299 14.21 -11.70 -11.74
CA LEU A 299 12.88 -12.08 -11.27
C LEU A 299 13.00 -12.79 -9.92
N MET A 300 12.31 -12.26 -8.91
CA MET A 300 12.02 -12.99 -7.68
C MET A 300 10.84 -13.93 -7.97
N LEU A 301 11.12 -15.22 -8.17
CA LEU A 301 10.16 -16.17 -8.72
C LEU A 301 9.77 -17.25 -7.70
N LEU A 302 8.48 -17.36 -7.41
CA LEU A 302 7.93 -18.44 -6.61
C LEU A 302 7.45 -19.57 -7.53
N ALA A 303 8.03 -20.77 -7.36
CA ALA A 303 7.70 -21.93 -8.19
C ALA A 303 7.54 -23.20 -7.36
N ARG A 304 6.82 -24.16 -7.92
CA ARG A 304 6.60 -25.48 -7.34
C ARG A 304 7.79 -26.39 -7.63
N THR A 305 8.52 -26.77 -6.58
CA THR A 305 9.61 -27.75 -6.66
C THR A 305 9.17 -29.15 -6.28
N ASP A 306 8.11 -29.28 -5.49
CA ASP A 306 7.54 -30.58 -5.13
C ASP A 306 6.33 -30.90 -6.03
N PRO A 307 6.36 -32.02 -6.80
CA PRO A 307 5.25 -32.39 -7.66
C PRO A 307 3.99 -32.81 -6.90
N ASP A 308 4.08 -33.14 -5.61
CA ASP A 308 2.93 -33.46 -4.77
C ASP A 308 2.14 -32.19 -4.41
N ARG A 309 1.07 -31.94 -5.16
CA ARG A 309 0.18 -30.79 -4.96
C ARG A 309 -0.53 -30.80 -3.60
N SER A 310 -0.64 -31.94 -2.93
CA SER A 310 -1.27 -32.00 -1.59
C SER A 310 -0.45 -31.27 -0.52
N LYS A 311 0.84 -31.02 -0.79
CA LYS A 311 1.71 -30.21 0.08
C LYS A 311 1.41 -28.72 0.02
N THR A 312 0.57 -28.27 -0.92
CA THR A 312 0.14 -26.87 -1.09
C THR A 312 1.33 -25.91 -1.03
N HIS A 313 1.36 -25.00 -0.05
CA HIS A 313 2.41 -23.99 0.11
C HIS A 313 3.78 -24.57 0.50
N ARG A 314 3.82 -25.75 1.13
CA ARG A 314 5.07 -26.44 1.52
C ARG A 314 5.79 -27.08 0.32
N GLY A 315 5.15 -27.13 -0.85
CA GLY A 315 5.77 -27.59 -2.10
C GLY A 315 6.41 -26.48 -2.92
N LEU A 316 6.44 -25.24 -2.41
CA LEU A 316 6.88 -24.05 -3.12
C LEU A 316 8.24 -23.58 -2.64
N SER A 317 9.08 -23.18 -3.59
CA SER A 317 10.42 -22.64 -3.36
C SER A 317 10.58 -21.32 -4.09
N LEU A 318 11.49 -20.48 -3.59
CA LEU A 318 11.69 -19.12 -4.06
C LEU A 318 13.07 -18.98 -4.71
N PHE A 319 13.11 -18.37 -5.88
CA PHE A 319 14.29 -18.28 -6.72
C PHE A 319 14.62 -16.84 -7.06
N ILE A 320 15.91 -16.56 -7.20
CA ILE A 320 16.43 -15.37 -7.88
C ILE A 320 16.72 -15.78 -9.32
N VAL A 321 16.02 -15.24 -10.31
CA VAL A 321 16.15 -15.64 -11.71
C VAL A 321 16.76 -14.48 -12.52
N PRO A 322 18.08 -14.48 -12.74
CA PRO A 322 18.75 -13.49 -13.59
C PRO A 322 18.25 -13.58 -15.02
N LYS A 323 18.13 -12.43 -15.67
CA LYS A 323 17.79 -12.32 -17.08
C LYS A 323 18.32 -11.00 -17.68
N PRO A 324 18.42 -10.89 -19.01
CA PRO A 324 18.69 -9.60 -19.65
C PRO A 324 17.55 -8.60 -19.42
N GLN A 325 17.86 -7.31 -19.49
CA GLN A 325 16.87 -6.23 -19.52
C GLN A 325 16.35 -6.03 -20.94
N ALA A 326 15.11 -5.56 -21.06
CA ALA A 326 14.50 -5.13 -22.30
C ALA A 326 13.63 -3.89 -22.07
N GLU A 327 13.53 -3.06 -23.09
CA GLU A 327 12.65 -1.89 -23.13
C GLU A 327 11.35 -2.20 -23.89
N GLY A 328 10.30 -1.48 -23.54
CA GLY A 328 8.98 -1.55 -24.16
C GLY A 328 8.15 -2.74 -23.72
N HIS A 329 7.22 -3.13 -24.59
CA HIS A 329 6.08 -3.99 -24.23
C HIS A 329 6.30 -5.48 -24.47
N SER A 330 7.48 -5.91 -24.89
CA SER A 330 7.76 -7.33 -25.10
C SER A 330 9.24 -7.65 -25.10
N PHE A 331 9.58 -8.87 -24.70
CA PHE A 331 10.93 -9.42 -24.82
C PHE A 331 10.88 -10.91 -25.13
N GLU A 332 11.95 -11.42 -25.73
CA GLU A 332 12.19 -12.84 -25.95
C GLU A 332 13.67 -13.08 -25.71
N PHE A 333 13.98 -14.00 -24.79
CA PHE A 333 15.33 -14.38 -24.44
C PHE A 333 15.52 -15.88 -24.63
N SER A 334 16.72 -16.28 -25.06
CA SER A 334 17.11 -17.68 -25.17
C SER A 334 18.45 -17.90 -24.48
N GLN A 335 18.57 -19.01 -23.75
CA GLN A 335 19.83 -19.48 -23.17
C GLN A 335 20.58 -20.35 -24.19
N SER A 336 21.91 -20.43 -24.03
CA SER A 336 22.77 -21.25 -24.89
C SER A 336 22.33 -22.72 -24.96
N ASP A 337 21.73 -23.23 -23.89
CA ASP A 337 21.34 -24.63 -23.73
C ASP A 337 19.85 -24.87 -24.06
N GLY A 338 19.17 -23.90 -24.69
CA GLY A 338 17.85 -24.10 -25.32
C GLY A 338 16.62 -23.62 -24.54
N GLY A 339 16.77 -23.15 -23.30
CA GLY A 339 15.68 -22.55 -22.53
C GLY A 339 15.27 -21.17 -23.07
N THR A 340 13.98 -20.85 -23.02
CA THR A 340 13.44 -19.55 -23.48
C THR A 340 12.57 -18.87 -22.43
N MET A 341 12.56 -17.54 -22.49
CA MET A 341 11.70 -16.68 -21.67
C MET A 341 11.09 -15.61 -22.56
N GLU A 342 9.76 -15.60 -22.66
CA GLU A 342 9.00 -14.63 -23.43
C GLU A 342 8.16 -13.77 -22.50
N GLY A 343 8.21 -12.45 -22.68
CA GLY A 343 7.44 -11.50 -21.92
C GLY A 343 6.56 -10.64 -22.80
N ARG A 344 5.31 -10.42 -22.41
CA ARG A 344 4.40 -9.47 -23.07
C ARG A 344 3.70 -8.61 -22.03
N ALA A 345 3.81 -7.29 -22.18
CA ALA A 345 3.14 -6.33 -21.34
C ALA A 345 1.61 -6.41 -21.55
N ILE A 346 0.89 -6.31 -20.44
CA ILE A 346 -0.56 -6.28 -20.34
C ILE A 346 -0.98 -4.81 -20.36
N PRO A 347 -1.78 -4.36 -21.34
CA PRO A 347 -2.30 -2.99 -21.35
C PRO A 347 -3.17 -2.73 -20.11
N THR A 348 -2.86 -1.66 -19.37
CA THR A 348 -3.55 -1.30 -18.12
C THR A 348 -4.27 0.04 -18.23
N LEU A 349 -5.30 0.24 -17.40
CA LEU A 349 -6.05 1.51 -17.32
C LEU A 349 -5.19 2.66 -16.78
N GLY A 350 -4.35 2.38 -15.78
CA GLY A 350 -3.42 3.29 -15.12
C GLY A 350 -2.20 2.51 -14.63
N TYR A 351 -1.42 3.07 -13.72
CA TYR A 351 -0.22 2.45 -13.15
C TYR A 351 0.76 2.01 -14.25
N ARG A 352 1.23 2.99 -15.02
CA ARG A 352 2.09 2.81 -16.21
C ARG A 352 3.53 3.22 -15.94
N GLY A 353 4.44 2.86 -16.84
CA GLY A 353 5.88 3.16 -16.75
C GLY A 353 6.74 1.93 -16.46
N MET A 354 6.31 1.06 -15.55
CA MET A 354 6.99 -0.22 -15.32
C MET A 354 6.46 -1.34 -16.23
N HIS A 355 5.21 -1.18 -16.68
CA HIS A 355 4.37 -2.22 -17.28
C HIS A 355 4.23 -3.47 -16.40
N SER A 356 3.19 -4.27 -16.64
CA SER A 356 3.01 -5.57 -16.00
C SER A 356 2.97 -6.65 -17.07
N PHE A 357 3.77 -7.68 -16.93
CA PHE A 357 3.97 -8.67 -17.99
C PHE A 357 3.29 -10.01 -17.67
N GLU A 358 2.78 -10.65 -18.71
CA GLU A 358 2.75 -12.11 -18.77
C GLU A 358 4.15 -12.60 -19.18
N ILE A 359 4.67 -13.61 -18.48
CA ILE A 359 5.99 -14.20 -18.74
C ILE A 359 5.82 -15.71 -18.90
N ALA A 360 6.15 -16.23 -20.07
CA ALA A 360 6.24 -17.65 -20.34
C ALA A 360 7.68 -18.13 -20.18
N PHE A 361 7.87 -19.24 -19.48
CA PHE A 361 9.13 -19.95 -19.36
C PHE A 361 8.97 -21.31 -20.05
N ASP A 362 9.85 -21.59 -21.00
CA ASP A 362 9.99 -22.92 -21.61
C ASP A 362 11.42 -23.40 -21.39
N ASN A 363 11.55 -24.37 -20.49
CA ASN A 363 12.81 -24.97 -20.09
C ASN A 363 13.90 -23.96 -19.65
N TRP A 364 13.52 -22.88 -18.96
CA TRP A 364 14.47 -21.86 -18.51
C TRP A 364 15.33 -22.37 -17.35
N PHE A 365 16.64 -22.45 -17.56
CA PHE A 365 17.60 -22.93 -16.57
C PHE A 365 17.92 -21.84 -15.53
N VAL A 366 17.99 -22.26 -14.26
CA VAL A 366 18.41 -21.44 -13.11
C VAL A 366 19.43 -22.21 -12.28
N PRO A 367 20.61 -21.62 -11.97
CA PRO A 367 21.63 -22.27 -11.15
C PRO A 367 21.14 -22.66 -9.75
N ALA A 368 21.75 -23.68 -9.15
CA ALA A 368 21.37 -24.15 -7.81
C ALA A 368 21.55 -23.08 -6.71
N GLU A 369 22.59 -22.25 -6.81
CA GLU A 369 22.88 -21.16 -5.87
C GLU A 369 21.80 -20.07 -5.84
N ASN A 370 20.90 -20.06 -6.81
CA ASN A 370 19.83 -19.09 -6.92
C ASN A 370 18.51 -19.54 -6.28
N LEU A 371 18.46 -20.76 -5.74
CA LEU A 371 17.42 -21.17 -4.79
C LEU A 371 17.67 -20.47 -3.46
N ILE A 372 16.79 -19.56 -3.04
CA ILE A 372 16.97 -18.80 -1.79
C ILE A 372 17.02 -19.77 -0.60
N GLY A 373 18.10 -19.69 0.18
CA GLY A 373 18.37 -20.58 1.31
C GLY A 373 18.99 -21.94 0.91
N GLY A 374 19.31 -22.15 -0.36
CA GLY A 374 19.89 -23.40 -0.86
C GLY A 374 19.00 -24.61 -0.57
N GLU A 375 19.62 -25.75 -0.26
CA GLU A 375 18.89 -26.98 0.08
C GLU A 375 17.95 -26.79 1.29
N GLU A 376 18.37 -26.00 2.30
CA GLU A 376 17.54 -25.71 3.46
C GLU A 376 16.33 -24.82 3.14
N GLY A 377 16.38 -24.08 2.03
CA GLY A 377 15.28 -23.23 1.55
C GLY A 377 14.20 -23.97 0.75
N LEU A 378 14.47 -25.22 0.34
CA LEU A 378 13.53 -26.02 -0.45
C LEU A 378 12.19 -26.20 0.29
N GLY A 379 11.08 -25.86 -0.35
CA GLY A 379 9.73 -25.92 0.23
C GLY A 379 9.39 -24.82 1.25
N LYS A 380 10.32 -23.87 1.50
CA LYS A 380 10.12 -22.72 2.40
C LYS A 380 9.80 -21.42 1.65
N GLY A 381 9.73 -21.44 0.31
CA GLY A 381 9.59 -20.25 -0.52
C GLY A 381 8.33 -19.44 -0.24
N PHE A 382 7.22 -20.10 0.09
CA PHE A 382 5.97 -19.40 0.45
C PHE A 382 6.15 -18.51 1.69
N TYR A 383 6.84 -19.00 2.72
CA TYR A 383 7.05 -18.23 3.95
C TYR A 383 8.00 -17.04 3.74
N MET A 384 9.04 -17.22 2.94
CA MET A 384 9.95 -16.13 2.54
C MET A 384 9.20 -15.07 1.70
N GLN A 385 8.32 -15.51 0.79
CA GLN A 385 7.47 -14.62 -0.01
C GLN A 385 6.49 -13.83 0.87
N MET A 386 5.88 -14.47 1.87
CA MET A 386 4.95 -13.78 2.78
C MET A 386 5.65 -12.70 3.61
N ALA A 387 6.89 -12.91 4.06
CA ALA A 387 7.66 -11.89 4.75
C ALA A 387 7.85 -10.62 3.89
N GLY A 388 8.13 -10.78 2.60
CA GLY A 388 8.18 -9.65 1.66
C GLY A 388 6.82 -8.98 1.44
N PHE A 389 5.73 -9.74 1.40
CA PHE A 389 4.37 -9.19 1.23
C PHE A 389 3.85 -8.45 2.46
N GLU A 390 4.18 -8.88 3.68
CA GLU A 390 3.80 -8.18 4.91
C GLU A 390 4.28 -6.72 4.86
N ASN A 391 5.55 -6.52 4.49
CA ASN A 391 6.09 -5.18 4.29
C ASN A 391 5.52 -4.47 3.05
N GLY A 392 5.29 -5.20 1.95
CA GLY A 392 4.60 -4.65 0.78
C GLY A 392 3.25 -3.99 1.12
N ARG A 393 2.52 -4.51 2.11
CA ARG A 393 1.26 -3.91 2.56
C ARG A 393 1.44 -2.52 3.16
N LEU A 394 2.43 -2.35 4.04
CA LEU A 394 2.77 -1.03 4.59
C LEU A 394 3.24 -0.08 3.47
N GLN A 395 4.06 -0.56 2.54
CA GLN A 395 4.47 0.24 1.38
C GLN A 395 3.31 0.59 0.43
N THR A 396 2.30 -0.27 0.34
CA THR A 396 1.05 0.04 -0.39
C THR A 396 0.31 1.17 0.30
N ALA A 397 0.28 1.19 1.63
CA ALA A 397 -0.32 2.30 2.37
C ALA A 397 0.41 3.62 2.11
N ALA A 398 1.75 3.62 2.15
CA ALA A 398 2.56 4.79 1.80
C ALA A 398 2.27 5.31 0.38
N ARG A 399 2.19 4.40 -0.60
CA ARG A 399 1.80 4.72 -1.99
C ARG A 399 0.42 5.36 -2.07
N ALA A 400 -0.56 4.78 -1.37
CA ALA A 400 -1.92 5.31 -1.32
C ALA A 400 -1.96 6.72 -0.72
N VAL A 401 -1.22 6.96 0.37
CA VAL A 401 -1.12 8.28 1.00
C VAL A 401 -0.53 9.31 0.04
N GLY A 402 0.56 8.99 -0.66
CA GLY A 402 1.15 9.89 -1.66
C GLY A 402 0.18 10.25 -2.80
N VAL A 403 -0.53 9.26 -3.34
CA VAL A 403 -1.56 9.47 -4.38
C VAL A 403 -2.71 10.34 -3.86
N MET A 404 -3.18 10.10 -2.64
CA MET A 404 -4.22 10.91 -2.02
C MET A 404 -3.77 12.36 -1.78
N GLN A 405 -2.52 12.55 -1.33
CA GLN A 405 -1.92 13.85 -1.10
C GLN A 405 -1.86 14.67 -2.41
N ALA A 406 -1.38 14.06 -3.49
CA ALA A 406 -1.35 14.70 -4.81
C ALA A 406 -2.75 15.09 -5.29
N ALA A 407 -3.74 14.19 -5.12
CA ALA A 407 -5.11 14.46 -5.53
C ALA A 407 -5.75 15.60 -4.74
N TYR A 408 -5.48 15.67 -3.43
CA TYR A 408 -5.93 16.77 -2.59
C TYR A 408 -5.33 18.11 -3.02
N GLU A 409 -4.03 18.16 -3.29
CA GLU A 409 -3.34 19.39 -3.69
C GLU A 409 -3.81 19.91 -5.06
N GLU A 410 -3.94 19.03 -6.05
CA GLU A 410 -4.51 19.37 -7.35
C GLU A 410 -5.94 19.91 -7.21
N ALA A 411 -6.76 19.25 -6.38
CA ALA A 411 -8.13 19.68 -6.14
C ALA A 411 -8.20 21.04 -5.43
N LEU A 412 -7.34 21.27 -4.43
CA LEU A 412 -7.29 22.53 -3.68
C LEU A 412 -6.81 23.68 -4.58
N ALA A 413 -5.75 23.46 -5.36
CA ALA A 413 -5.21 24.45 -6.30
C ALA A 413 -6.28 24.83 -7.34
N TYR A 414 -6.87 23.84 -8.01
CA TYR A 414 -7.92 24.08 -8.99
C TYR A 414 -9.15 24.76 -8.38
N ALA A 415 -9.59 24.35 -7.19
CA ALA A 415 -10.72 24.96 -6.52
C ALA A 415 -10.46 26.43 -6.16
N THR A 416 -9.22 26.76 -5.82
CA THR A 416 -8.81 28.13 -5.47
C THR A 416 -8.81 29.04 -6.69
N ASP A 417 -8.33 28.56 -7.84
CA ASP A 417 -8.21 29.35 -9.06
C ASP A 417 -9.52 29.41 -9.86
N ARG A 418 -10.30 28.33 -9.86
CA ARG A 418 -11.50 28.22 -10.69
C ARG A 418 -12.64 29.07 -10.11
N VAL A 419 -13.07 30.09 -10.86
CA VAL A 419 -14.24 30.91 -10.51
C VAL A 419 -15.50 30.40 -11.22
N VAL A 420 -16.56 30.16 -10.45
CA VAL A 420 -17.92 29.90 -10.95
C VAL A 420 -18.91 30.75 -10.16
N PHE A 421 -20.02 31.14 -10.76
CA PHE A 421 -21.06 31.97 -10.10
C PHE A 421 -20.53 33.18 -9.30
N GLY A 422 -19.38 33.76 -9.72
CA GLY A 422 -18.78 34.94 -9.11
C GLY A 422 -17.81 34.70 -7.95
N SER A 423 -17.50 33.45 -7.56
CA SER A 423 -16.54 33.14 -6.50
C SER A 423 -15.65 31.93 -6.86
N PRO A 424 -14.44 31.84 -6.30
CA PRO A 424 -13.65 30.60 -6.31
C PRO A 424 -14.46 29.38 -5.89
N VAL A 425 -14.23 28.23 -6.53
CA VAL A 425 -14.88 26.95 -6.18
C VAL A 425 -14.56 26.56 -4.72
N ALA A 426 -13.38 26.93 -4.23
CA ALA A 426 -12.93 26.74 -2.86
C ALA A 426 -13.76 27.52 -1.83
N ASP A 427 -14.51 28.55 -2.21
CA ASP A 427 -15.33 29.33 -1.27
C ASP A 427 -16.66 28.66 -0.92
N TYR A 428 -17.14 27.71 -1.74
CA TYR A 428 -18.39 27.02 -1.49
C TYR A 428 -18.27 25.98 -0.37
N GLN A 429 -19.23 25.98 0.55
CA GLN A 429 -19.26 25.10 1.73
C GLN A 429 -19.01 23.62 1.36
N LEU A 430 -19.70 23.10 0.32
CA LEU A 430 -19.54 21.72 -0.10
C LEU A 430 -18.10 21.37 -0.52
N THR A 431 -17.44 22.26 -1.26
CA THR A 431 -16.04 22.06 -1.66
C THR A 431 -15.13 22.03 -0.43
N LYS A 432 -15.32 22.97 0.50
CA LYS A 432 -14.55 23.00 1.75
C LYS A 432 -14.75 21.73 2.57
N THR A 433 -15.97 21.26 2.72
CA THR A 433 -16.27 20.01 3.43
C THR A 433 -15.61 18.81 2.75
N LYS A 434 -15.59 18.74 1.41
CA LYS A 434 -14.88 17.68 0.68
C LYS A 434 -13.38 17.72 0.95
N LEU A 435 -12.75 18.88 0.77
CA LEU A 435 -11.32 19.07 1.00
C LEU A 435 -10.93 18.78 2.46
N GLY A 436 -11.71 19.25 3.43
CA GLY A 436 -11.46 18.99 4.85
C GLY A 436 -11.58 17.51 5.23
N ARG A 437 -12.56 16.80 4.66
CA ARG A 437 -12.68 15.34 4.82
C ARG A 437 -11.50 14.60 4.17
N MET A 438 -11.07 15.01 2.98
CA MET A 438 -9.87 14.46 2.33
C MET A 438 -8.63 14.65 3.22
N ALA A 439 -8.43 15.85 3.77
CA ALA A 439 -7.32 16.14 4.68
C ALA A 439 -7.33 15.24 5.92
N ALA A 440 -8.49 15.06 6.56
CA ALA A 440 -8.62 14.18 7.73
C ALA A 440 -8.26 12.72 7.40
N ILE A 441 -8.77 12.19 6.29
CA ILE A 441 -8.50 10.83 5.81
C ILE A 441 -7.01 10.63 5.52
N ILE A 442 -6.40 11.58 4.81
CA ILE A 442 -4.98 11.53 4.44
C ILE A 442 -4.11 11.50 5.69
N GLN A 443 -4.37 12.40 6.64
CA GLN A 443 -3.56 12.47 7.86
C GLN A 443 -3.76 11.27 8.78
N GLY A 444 -4.98 10.76 8.93
CA GLY A 444 -5.23 9.51 9.65
C GLY A 444 -4.46 8.33 9.04
N SER A 445 -4.55 8.20 7.73
CA SER A 445 -3.85 7.15 6.97
C SER A 445 -2.33 7.23 7.14
N ARG A 446 -1.78 8.45 7.07
CA ARG A 446 -0.34 8.71 7.20
C ARG A 446 0.17 8.41 8.61
N GLN A 447 -0.46 8.97 9.63
CA GLN A 447 -0.02 8.83 11.03
C GLN A 447 -0.09 7.37 11.47
N TYR A 448 -1.13 6.63 11.06
CA TYR A 448 -1.17 5.20 11.35
C TYR A 448 -0.12 4.42 10.57
N SER A 449 0.14 4.74 9.29
CA SER A 449 1.22 4.11 8.53
C SER A 449 2.59 4.30 9.21
N TYR A 450 2.87 5.48 9.76
CA TYR A 450 4.09 5.75 10.54
C TYR A 450 4.14 4.92 11.83
N SER A 451 3.03 4.85 12.56
CA SER A 451 2.95 4.01 13.77
C SER A 451 3.18 2.53 13.45
N VAL A 452 2.58 2.02 12.37
CA VAL A 452 2.79 0.64 11.91
C VAL A 452 4.22 0.40 11.49
N ALA A 453 4.89 1.37 10.84
CA ALA A 453 6.31 1.25 10.49
C ALA A 453 7.18 1.01 11.74
N GLN A 454 6.89 1.72 12.84
CA GLN A 454 7.60 1.53 14.11
C GLN A 454 7.30 0.17 14.76
N MET A 455 6.05 -0.32 14.67
CA MET A 455 5.70 -1.66 15.14
C MET A 455 6.44 -2.75 14.35
N MET A 456 6.46 -2.63 13.02
CA MET A 456 7.13 -3.58 12.14
C MET A 456 8.65 -3.63 12.35
N ALA A 457 9.27 -2.48 12.64
CA ALA A 457 10.68 -2.43 13.00
C ALA A 457 11.01 -3.22 14.28
N LYS A 458 10.02 -3.42 15.17
CA LYS A 458 10.13 -4.24 16.39
C LYS A 458 9.79 -5.72 16.17
N GLY A 459 9.43 -6.11 14.95
CA GLY A 459 8.91 -7.44 14.63
C GLY A 459 7.45 -7.65 15.01
N GLU A 460 6.71 -6.57 15.27
CA GLU A 460 5.28 -6.55 15.57
C GLU A 460 4.51 -5.99 14.33
N GLY A 461 3.21 -5.68 14.45
CA GLY A 461 2.54 -4.84 13.43
C GLY A 461 2.04 -5.54 12.16
N SER A 462 2.14 -6.88 12.02
CA SER A 462 1.73 -7.59 10.78
C SER A 462 0.22 -7.50 10.50
N LEU A 463 -0.61 -7.52 11.55
CA LEU A 463 -2.07 -7.32 11.42
C LEU A 463 -2.37 -5.88 11.03
N GLU A 464 -1.72 -4.93 11.69
CA GLU A 464 -1.89 -3.50 11.53
C GLU A 464 -1.46 -3.03 10.13
N ALA A 465 -0.37 -3.58 9.59
CA ALA A 465 0.04 -3.38 8.19
C ALA A 465 -1.04 -3.83 7.19
N SER A 466 -1.80 -4.85 7.56
CA SER A 466 -2.89 -5.36 6.73
C SER A 466 -4.16 -4.50 6.88
N MET A 467 -4.47 -4.08 8.10
CA MET A 467 -5.58 -3.16 8.40
C MET A 467 -5.39 -1.80 7.72
N VAL A 468 -4.19 -1.20 7.83
CA VAL A 468 -3.90 0.08 7.19
C VAL A 468 -4.04 -0.05 5.68
N LYS A 469 -3.47 -1.08 5.03
CA LYS A 469 -3.65 -1.30 3.58
C LYS A 469 -5.14 -1.38 3.20
N ALA A 470 -5.92 -2.20 3.89
CA ALA A 470 -7.34 -2.38 3.58
C ALA A 470 -8.10 -1.05 3.61
N TYR A 471 -7.89 -0.24 4.65
CA TYR A 471 -8.53 1.05 4.79
C TYR A 471 -8.06 2.06 3.73
N VAL A 472 -6.76 2.30 3.64
CA VAL A 472 -6.19 3.40 2.86
C VAL A 472 -6.38 3.21 1.35
N CYS A 473 -6.41 1.97 0.86
CA CYS A 473 -6.64 1.72 -0.56
C CYS A 473 -8.05 2.16 -0.99
N LYS A 474 -9.08 1.83 -0.20
CA LYS A 474 -10.45 2.29 -0.46
C LYS A 474 -10.61 3.79 -0.24
N ALA A 475 -9.92 4.32 0.77
CA ALA A 475 -9.86 5.75 1.00
C ALA A 475 -9.29 6.50 -0.21
N ALA A 476 -8.23 5.98 -0.83
CA ALA A 476 -7.60 6.56 -2.00
C ALA A 476 -8.54 6.62 -3.22
N GLU A 477 -9.35 5.59 -3.45
CA GLU A 477 -10.38 5.60 -4.48
C GLU A 477 -11.40 6.73 -4.24
N TRP A 478 -11.82 6.94 -3.00
CA TRP A 478 -12.74 8.04 -2.67
C TRP A 478 -12.10 9.42 -2.82
N VAL A 479 -10.90 9.62 -2.27
CA VAL A 479 -10.19 10.91 -2.32
C VAL A 479 -9.90 11.33 -3.76
N THR A 480 -9.36 10.42 -4.59
CA THR A 480 -9.06 10.73 -5.99
C THR A 480 -10.32 10.98 -6.81
N ARG A 481 -11.41 10.26 -6.53
CA ARG A 481 -12.72 10.52 -7.15
C ARG A 481 -13.27 11.89 -6.80
N GLU A 482 -13.14 12.34 -5.55
CA GLU A 482 -13.58 13.67 -5.14
C GLU A 482 -12.71 14.79 -5.75
N ALA A 483 -11.40 14.56 -5.85
CA ALA A 483 -10.49 15.47 -6.55
C ALA A 483 -10.89 15.66 -8.02
N LEU A 484 -11.17 14.56 -8.72
CA LEU A 484 -11.69 14.57 -10.08
C LEU A 484 -13.03 15.33 -10.15
N GLN A 485 -13.94 15.06 -9.20
CA GLN A 485 -15.25 15.71 -9.15
C GLN A 485 -15.18 17.23 -8.94
N ILE A 486 -14.21 17.73 -8.17
CA ILE A 486 -13.95 19.16 -7.94
C ILE A 486 -13.52 19.85 -9.25
N HIS A 487 -12.78 19.15 -10.11
CA HIS A 487 -12.41 19.64 -11.43
C HIS A 487 -13.57 19.68 -12.44
N GLY A 488 -14.65 18.94 -12.17
CA GLY A 488 -15.80 18.82 -13.07
C GLY A 488 -15.40 18.17 -14.39
N GLY A 489 -15.84 18.74 -15.52
CA GLY A 489 -15.52 18.20 -16.85
C GLY A 489 -14.02 18.14 -17.16
N PHE A 490 -13.22 19.06 -16.61
CA PHE A 490 -11.77 19.07 -16.79
C PHE A 490 -11.08 17.90 -16.07
N GLY A 491 -11.67 17.39 -14.98
CA GLY A 491 -11.13 16.23 -14.28
C GLY A 491 -11.18 14.94 -15.11
N PHE A 492 -12.00 14.89 -16.15
CA PHE A 492 -12.08 13.76 -17.08
C PHE A 492 -11.11 13.89 -18.28
N ALA A 493 -10.41 15.01 -18.42
CA ALA A 493 -9.43 15.21 -19.47
C ALA A 493 -8.05 14.74 -19.03
N GLU A 494 -7.36 13.96 -19.86
CA GLU A 494 -5.98 13.49 -19.63
C GLU A 494 -4.93 14.61 -19.53
N GLU A 495 -5.31 15.86 -19.76
CA GLU A 495 -4.43 17.01 -19.52
C GLU A 495 -4.28 17.32 -18.03
N TYR A 496 -5.24 16.91 -17.19
CA TYR A 496 -5.22 17.17 -15.75
C TYR A 496 -4.76 15.94 -14.98
N THR A 497 -3.77 16.12 -14.10
CA THR A 497 -3.17 15.05 -13.26
C THR A 497 -4.21 14.18 -12.55
N VAL A 498 -5.32 14.76 -12.11
CA VAL A 498 -6.37 14.04 -11.37
C VAL A 498 -7.02 12.90 -12.14
N SER A 499 -7.04 12.94 -13.48
CA SER A 499 -7.58 11.81 -14.27
C SER A 499 -6.68 10.59 -14.14
N ARG A 500 -5.35 10.79 -14.16
CA ARG A 500 -4.35 9.75 -13.94
C ARG A 500 -4.42 9.22 -12.51
N LEU A 501 -4.43 10.11 -11.51
CA LEU A 501 -4.50 9.72 -10.10
C LEU A 501 -5.74 8.87 -9.79
N PHE A 502 -6.89 9.20 -10.39
CA PHE A 502 -8.12 8.42 -10.25
C PHE A 502 -7.98 6.98 -10.76
N VAL A 503 -7.39 6.77 -11.93
CA VAL A 503 -7.20 5.41 -12.47
C VAL A 503 -6.06 4.67 -11.78
N ASP A 504 -5.02 5.38 -11.35
CA ASP A 504 -3.90 4.83 -10.57
C ASP A 504 -4.39 4.31 -9.21
N ALA A 505 -5.25 5.05 -8.51
CA ALA A 505 -5.76 4.65 -7.20
C ALA A 505 -6.50 3.30 -7.24
N ARG A 506 -7.12 2.94 -8.36
CA ARG A 506 -7.89 1.71 -8.48
C ARG A 506 -7.05 0.45 -8.29
N VAL A 507 -5.77 0.45 -8.67
CA VAL A 507 -4.94 -0.76 -8.55
C VAL A 507 -4.59 -1.08 -7.09
N LEU A 508 -4.63 -0.09 -6.20
CA LEU A 508 -4.18 -0.20 -4.80
C LEU A 508 -4.94 -1.28 -4.01
N SER A 509 -6.26 -1.39 -4.22
CA SER A 509 -7.11 -2.38 -3.57
C SER A 509 -7.06 -3.78 -4.23
N ILE A 510 -6.33 -3.93 -5.33
CA ILE A 510 -6.21 -5.19 -6.10
C ILE A 510 -4.83 -5.82 -5.90
N PHE A 511 -3.76 -5.06 -6.18
CA PHE A 511 -2.41 -5.60 -6.13
C PHE A 511 -1.93 -5.84 -4.69
N GLU A 512 -0.87 -6.64 -4.55
CA GLU A 512 -0.29 -6.99 -3.25
C GLU A 512 -1.34 -7.56 -2.26
N GLY A 513 -2.31 -8.30 -2.80
CA GLY A 513 -3.43 -8.91 -2.09
C GLY A 513 -4.73 -8.13 -2.26
N ALA A 514 -5.69 -8.74 -2.94
CA ALA A 514 -7.02 -8.17 -3.14
C ALA A 514 -7.72 -7.93 -1.78
N ASP A 515 -8.47 -6.83 -1.70
CA ASP A 515 -9.14 -6.37 -0.49
C ASP A 515 -9.99 -7.47 0.18
N GLU A 516 -10.78 -8.23 -0.59
CA GLU A 516 -11.61 -9.32 -0.05
C GLU A 516 -10.76 -10.43 0.57
N THR A 517 -9.63 -10.78 -0.05
CA THR A 517 -8.72 -11.80 0.49
C THR A 517 -8.07 -11.31 1.77
N LEU A 518 -7.62 -10.05 1.79
CA LEU A 518 -7.01 -9.41 2.95
C LEU A 518 -7.98 -9.34 4.13
N CYS A 519 -9.20 -8.87 3.90
CA CYS A 519 -10.23 -8.77 4.93
C CYS A 519 -10.68 -10.15 5.45
N LEU A 520 -11.06 -11.07 4.54
CA LEU A 520 -11.71 -12.32 4.93
C LEU A 520 -10.73 -13.41 5.39
N LYS A 521 -9.57 -13.52 4.74
CA LYS A 521 -8.62 -14.61 4.99
C LYS A 521 -7.48 -14.22 5.91
N LEU A 522 -7.28 -12.93 6.16
CA LEU A 522 -6.23 -12.44 7.06
C LEU A 522 -6.78 -11.64 8.25
N ILE A 523 -7.33 -10.45 8.03
CA ILE A 523 -7.72 -9.52 9.12
C ILE A 523 -8.78 -10.17 10.01
N ALA A 524 -9.91 -10.59 9.43
CA ALA A 524 -10.97 -11.26 10.19
C ALA A 524 -10.44 -12.50 10.91
N ARG A 525 -9.62 -13.33 10.25
CA ARG A 525 -9.07 -14.55 10.87
C ARG A 525 -8.14 -14.26 12.05
N ARG A 526 -7.34 -13.20 11.97
CA ARG A 526 -6.46 -12.77 13.07
C ARG A 526 -7.25 -12.22 14.25
N LEU A 527 -8.23 -11.35 13.99
CA LEU A 527 -9.14 -10.82 15.02
C LEU A 527 -9.83 -11.95 15.81
N LEU A 528 -10.28 -13.00 15.12
CA LEU A 528 -10.93 -14.15 15.76
C LEU A 528 -9.95 -15.03 16.54
N ALA A 529 -8.71 -15.14 16.10
CA ALA A 529 -7.69 -15.94 16.76
C ALA A 529 -7.22 -15.31 18.08
N GLU A 530 -7.26 -13.99 18.21
CA GLU A 530 -6.91 -13.27 19.45
C GLU A 530 -7.95 -13.42 20.58
N GLN A 531 -9.14 -13.93 20.26
CA GLN A 531 -10.20 -14.23 21.23
C GLN A 531 -10.10 -15.63 21.85
N GLN A 532 -9.20 -16.49 21.34
CA GLN A 532 -8.97 -17.87 21.80
C GLN A 532 -7.71 -17.95 22.66
#